data_AF-X1GL81-F1
#
_entry.id   AF-X1GL81-F1
#
_cell.length_a   1.000
_cell.length_b   1.000
_cell.length_c   1.000
_cell.angle_alpha   90.00
_cell.angle_beta   90.00
_cell.angle_gamma   90.00
#
_symmetry.space_group_name_H-M   'P 1'
#
loop_
_entity.id
_entity.type
_entity.pdbx_description
1 polymer ?
#
loop_
_entity_poly.entity_id
_entity_poly.type
_entity_poly.pdbx_seq_one_letter_code
_entity_poly.pdbx_strand_id
1 'polypeptide(L)'
;MPVKIRWPVPPDLEIAQEAELRPVSGVAKDAGILDDEQEPYDKYIAKIDYAKVLERLKDKPNGKMICVTAITPTPLGEGKTDTGCFCERPRYSDCI
;
A
#
# COMPACT_ATOMS: atom_id res chain seq x y z
N MET A 1 2.37 -2.71 14.59
CA MET A 1 1.91 -4.09 14.87
C MET A 1 3.13 -4.96 15.13
N PRO A 2 3.23 -5.62 16.28
CA PRO A 2 4.30 -6.60 16.52
C PRO A 2 4.11 -7.78 15.57
N VAL A 3 5.15 -8.12 14.81
CA VAL A 3 5.15 -9.27 13.90
C VAL A 3 5.24 -10.53 14.77
N LYS A 4 4.22 -11.40 14.72
CA LYS A 4 4.25 -12.72 15.37
C LYS A 4 5.02 -13.70 14.47
N ILE A 5 6.24 -14.04 14.85
CA ILE A 5 7.06 -15.00 14.10
C ILE A 5 6.51 -16.42 14.34
N ARG A 6 6.16 -17.14 13.27
CA ARG A 6 5.70 -18.53 13.29
C ARG A 6 6.63 -19.40 12.44
N TRP A 7 6.79 -20.67 12.81
CA TRP A 7 7.57 -21.65 12.04
C TRP A 7 6.85 -23.01 12.01
N PRO A 8 6.66 -23.65 10.82
CA PRO A 8 6.94 -23.10 9.48
C PRO A 8 6.10 -21.85 9.18
N VAL A 9 6.54 -21.03 8.23
CA VAL A 9 5.79 -19.84 7.80
C VAL A 9 4.44 -20.30 7.22
N PRO A 10 3.30 -19.80 7.72
CA PRO A 10 1.99 -20.19 7.22
C PRO A 10 1.76 -19.70 5.78
N PRO A 11 0.82 -20.31 5.04
CA PRO A 11 0.47 -19.86 3.70
C PRO A 11 -0.03 -18.41 3.68
N ASP A 12 0.25 -17.66 2.59
CA ASP A 12 -0.13 -16.24 2.46
C ASP A 12 -1.63 -16.01 2.68
N LEU A 13 -2.48 -16.95 2.24
CA LEU A 13 -3.93 -16.87 2.43
C LEU A 13 -4.33 -16.89 3.92
N GLU A 14 -3.66 -17.71 4.73
CA GLU A 14 -3.90 -17.78 6.18
C GLU A 14 -3.47 -16.47 6.84
N ILE A 15 -2.30 -15.93 6.45
CA ILE A 15 -1.80 -14.64 6.93
C ILE A 15 -2.78 -13.52 6.57
N ALA A 16 -3.32 -13.52 5.35
CA ALA A 16 -4.28 -12.51 4.89
C ALA A 16 -5.62 -12.59 5.64
N GLN A 17 -6.09 -13.80 5.96
CA GLN A 17 -7.34 -14.00 6.71
C GLN A 17 -7.24 -13.62 8.18
N GLU A 18 -6.06 -13.81 8.80
CA GLU A 18 -5.82 -13.39 10.19
C GLU A 18 -5.58 -11.88 10.35
N ALA A 19 -5.35 -11.16 9.26
CA ALA A 19 -5.00 -9.75 9.31
C ALA A 19 -6.17 -8.88 9.81
N GLU A 20 -5.89 -8.05 10.83
CA GLU A 20 -6.83 -7.02 11.27
C GLU A 20 -6.83 -5.84 10.28
N LEU A 21 -7.85 -5.80 9.43
CA LEU A 21 -8.00 -4.74 8.43
C LEU A 21 -8.48 -3.42 9.06
N ARG A 22 -7.83 -2.32 8.67
CA ARG A 22 -8.28 -0.96 8.99
C ARG A 22 -9.38 -0.54 8.01
N PRO A 23 -10.44 0.16 8.44
CA PRO A 23 -11.42 0.74 7.51
C PRO A 23 -10.72 1.65 6.49
N VAL A 24 -11.19 1.60 5.24
CA VAL A 24 -10.57 2.35 4.13
C VAL A 24 -10.59 3.86 4.36
N SER A 25 -11.61 4.39 5.03
CA SER A 25 -11.68 5.80 5.41
C SER A 25 -10.52 6.25 6.30
N GLY A 26 -10.06 5.38 7.21
CA GLY A 26 -8.89 5.65 8.04
C GLY A 26 -7.59 5.67 7.23
N VAL A 27 -7.49 4.79 6.24
CA VAL A 27 -6.33 4.74 5.33
C VAL A 27 -6.32 5.96 4.40
N ALA A 28 -7.47 6.34 3.85
CA ALA A 28 -7.65 7.54 3.02
C ALA A 28 -7.23 8.81 3.78
N LYS A 29 -7.63 8.92 5.05
CA LYS A 29 -7.25 10.03 5.92
C LYS A 29 -5.73 10.11 6.14
N ASP A 30 -5.06 8.97 6.39
CA ASP A 30 -3.60 8.92 6.53
C ASP A 30 -2.89 9.34 5.23
N ALA A 31 -3.48 9.03 4.08
CA ALA A 31 -2.98 9.44 2.75
C ALA A 31 -3.34 10.90 2.37
N GLY A 32 -4.09 11.63 3.21
CA GLY A 32 -4.49 13.01 2.95
C GLY A 32 -5.61 13.18 1.90
N ILE A 33 -6.38 12.12 1.66
CA ILE A 33 -7.59 12.14 0.84
C ILE A 33 -8.77 12.65 1.68
N LEU A 34 -9.57 13.55 1.12
CA LEU A 34 -10.75 14.11 1.78
C LEU A 34 -11.98 13.21 1.62
N ASP A 35 -12.95 13.35 2.52
CA ASP A 35 -14.15 12.49 2.54
C ASP A 35 -15.03 12.65 1.28
N ASP A 36 -15.03 13.82 0.64
CA ASP A 36 -15.77 14.12 -0.59
C ASP A 36 -15.01 13.73 -1.88
N GLU A 37 -13.77 13.25 -1.73
CA GLU A 37 -12.90 12.75 -2.79
C GLU A 37 -12.89 11.21 -2.86
N GLN A 38 -13.57 10.53 -1.93
CA GLN A 38 -13.67 9.07 -1.90
C GLN A 38 -15.11 8.59 -2.12
N GLU A 39 -15.24 7.49 -2.85
CA GLU A 39 -16.49 6.76 -3.05
C GLU A 39 -16.32 5.36 -2.44
N PRO A 40 -16.75 5.14 -1.18
CA PRO A 40 -16.68 3.83 -0.55
C PRO A 40 -17.55 2.81 -1.27
N TYR A 41 -16.98 1.67 -1.63
CA TYR A 41 -17.70 0.53 -2.16
C TYR A 41 -18.07 -0.45 -1.03
N ASP A 42 -17.14 -0.63 -0.08
CA ASP A 42 -17.33 -1.42 1.13
C ASP A 42 -16.46 -0.82 2.26
N LYS A 43 -16.52 -1.38 3.47
CA LYS A 43 -15.76 -0.94 4.64
C LYS A 43 -14.24 -0.87 4.41
N TYR A 44 -13.71 -1.69 3.51
CA TYR A 44 -12.28 -1.83 3.26
C TYR A 44 -11.85 -1.44 1.83
N ILE A 45 -12.80 -1.03 0.98
CA ILE A 45 -12.54 -0.71 -0.44
C ILE A 45 -13.26 0.58 -0.81
N ALA A 46 -12.54 1.54 -1.38
CA ALA A 46 -13.08 2.79 -1.90
C ALA A 46 -12.41 3.15 -3.25
N LYS A 47 -13.17 3.83 -4.11
CA LYS A 47 -12.63 4.51 -5.29
C LYS A 47 -12.29 5.95 -4.93
N ILE A 48 -11.35 6.55 -5.66
CA ILE A 48 -10.90 7.93 -5.47
C ILE A 48 -11.29 8.75 -6.69
N ASP A 49 -11.91 9.91 -6.48
CA ASP A 49 -12.16 10.91 -7.51
C ASP A 49 -10.85 11.63 -7.85
N TYR A 50 -10.12 11.08 -8.82
CA TYR A 50 -8.82 11.60 -9.21
C TYR A 50 -8.88 13.05 -9.72
N ALA A 51 -10.00 13.47 -10.33
CA ALA A 51 -10.11 14.80 -10.91
C ALA A 51 -10.13 15.86 -9.80
N LYS A 52 -10.93 15.65 -8.75
CA LYS A 52 -10.97 16.54 -7.58
C LYS A 52 -9.62 16.61 -6.87
N VAL A 53 -8.98 15.46 -6.67
CA VAL A 53 -7.67 15.38 -6.00
C VAL A 53 -6.60 16.15 -6.79
N LEU A 54 -6.54 15.94 -8.11
CA LEU A 54 -5.55 16.63 -8.96
C LEU A 54 -5.78 18.14 -9.03
N GLU A 55 -7.03 18.59 -9.12
CA GLU A 55 -7.35 20.02 -9.09
C GLU A 55 -6.93 20.68 -7.76
N ARG A 56 -7.17 20.02 -6.62
CA ARG A 56 -6.75 20.50 -5.29
C ARG A 56 -5.23 20.53 -5.13
N LEU A 57 -4.52 19.56 -5.71
CA LEU A 57 -3.08 19.37 -5.56
C LEU A 57 -2.23 19.97 -6.69
N LYS A 58 -2.84 20.67 -7.66
CA LYS A 58 -2.16 21.21 -8.85
C LYS A 58 -0.91 22.05 -8.57
N ASP A 59 -0.89 22.74 -7.44
CA ASP A 59 0.19 23.66 -7.04
C ASP A 59 1.22 22.98 -6.12
N LYS A 60 1.02 21.71 -5.76
CA LYS A 60 1.96 20.95 -4.92
C LYS A 60 3.04 20.28 -5.77
N PRO A 61 4.29 20.23 -5.27
CA PRO A 61 5.33 19.46 -5.94
C PRO A 61 5.01 17.96 -5.92
N ASN A 62 5.43 17.25 -6.97
CA ASN A 62 5.31 15.80 -7.03
C ASN A 62 6.15 15.13 -5.93
N GLY A 63 5.65 14.00 -5.41
CA GLY A 63 6.39 13.15 -4.49
C GLY A 63 7.57 12.44 -5.15
N LYS A 64 8.38 11.73 -4.37
CA LYS A 64 9.45 10.88 -4.89
C LYS A 64 8.83 9.67 -5.62
N MET A 65 9.30 9.39 -6.84
CA MET A 65 8.92 8.19 -7.59
C MET A 65 10.01 7.13 -7.44
N ILE A 66 9.69 6.01 -6.79
CA ILE A 66 10.60 4.88 -6.59
C ILE A 66 10.18 3.76 -7.54
N CYS A 67 11.04 3.42 -8.50
CA CYS A 67 10.82 2.32 -9.44
C CYS A 67 11.54 1.07 -8.95
N VAL A 68 10.79 0.07 -8.48
CA VAL A 68 11.32 -1.24 -8.11
C VAL A 68 11.34 -2.14 -9.34
N THR A 69 12.53 -2.56 -9.76
CA THR A 69 12.74 -3.51 -10.87
C THR A 69 13.55 -4.71 -10.40
N ALA A 70 13.60 -5.76 -11.22
CA ALA A 70 14.54 -6.86 -10.99
C ALA A 70 14.98 -7.48 -12.31
N ILE A 71 15.93 -8.39 -12.23
CA ILE A 71 16.49 -9.14 -13.35
C ILE A 71 15.44 -9.97 -14.11
N THR A 72 15.84 -10.53 -15.26
CA THR A 72 15.01 -11.45 -16.06
C THR A 72 14.45 -12.57 -15.17
N PRO A 73 13.14 -12.85 -15.23
CA PRO A 73 12.52 -13.88 -14.39
C PRO A 73 13.19 -15.25 -14.57
N THR A 74 13.48 -15.89 -13.46
CA THR A 74 14.00 -17.25 -13.34
C THR A 74 12.95 -18.15 -12.68
N PRO A 75 13.00 -19.48 -12.87
CA PRO A 75 12.03 -20.38 -12.24
C PRO A 75 12.00 -20.34 -10.70
N LEU A 76 13.05 -19.80 -10.06
CA LEU A 76 13.14 -19.71 -8.60
C LEU A 76 12.35 -18.50 -8.04
N GLY A 77 11.97 -17.54 -8.88
CA GLY A 77 11.25 -16.33 -8.49
C GLY A 77 12.12 -15.30 -7.77
N GLU A 78 11.95 -14.03 -8.11
CA GLU A 78 12.77 -12.93 -7.58
C GLU A 78 12.09 -12.11 -6.47
N GLY A 79 10.81 -12.37 -6.18
CA GLY A 79 10.07 -11.66 -5.12
C GLY A 79 9.88 -10.16 -5.38
N LYS A 80 9.68 -9.76 -6.64
CA LYS A 80 9.57 -8.33 -7.04
C LYS A 80 8.40 -7.63 -6.35
N THR A 81 7.23 -8.28 -6.36
CA THR A 81 6.00 -7.73 -5.78
C THR A 81 6.12 -7.61 -4.25
N ASP A 82 6.70 -8.61 -3.60
CA ASP A 82 6.94 -8.60 -2.15
C ASP A 82 7.89 -7.47 -1.74
N THR A 83 8.95 -7.27 -2.54
CA THR A 83 9.91 -6.18 -2.35
C THR A 83 9.22 -4.82 -2.51
N GLY A 84 8.33 -4.68 -3.51
CA GLY A 84 7.53 -3.47 -3.71
C GLY A 84 6.68 -3.13 -2.49
N CYS A 85 5.84 -4.08 -2.03
CA CYS A 85 4.99 -3.88 -0.86
C CYS A 85 5.78 -3.62 0.44
N PHE A 86 6.99 -4.16 0.55
CA PHE A 86 7.85 -3.93 1.72
C PHE A 86 8.47 -2.53 1.73
N CYS A 87 8.94 -2.03 0.58
CA CYS A 87 9.51 -0.69 0.46
C CYS A 87 8.52 0.44 0.79
N GLU A 88 7.21 0.21 0.61
CA GLU A 88 6.15 1.17 0.92
C GLU A 88 5.90 1.36 2.43
N ARG A 89 6.47 0.49 3.29
CA ARG A 89 6.30 0.60 4.74
C ARG A 89 7.00 1.90 5.23
N PRO A 90 6.39 2.66 6.16
CA PRO A 90 6.93 3.96 6.62
C PRO A 90 8.37 3.91 7.15
N ARG A 91 8.82 2.76 7.65
CA ARG A 91 10.19 2.58 8.15
C ARG A 91 11.25 2.55 7.05
N TYR A 92 10.88 2.36 5.79
CA TYR A 92 11.81 2.21 4.67
C TYR A 92 11.83 3.44 3.75
N SER A 93 10.72 4.20 3.69
CA SER A 93 10.64 5.46 2.93
C SER A 93 11.61 6.53 3.43
N ASP A 94 11.98 6.50 4.71
CA ASP A 94 12.95 7.44 5.30
C ASP A 94 14.41 7.03 5.02
N CYS A 95 14.66 5.81 4.52
CA CYS A 95 15.99 5.32 4.19
C CYS A 95 16.40 5.61 2.73
N ILE A 96 15.55 6.28 1.94
CA ILE A 96 15.71 6.57 0.49
C ILE A 96 15.49 8.06 0.23
#